data_AF-A0AAV5RAI9-F1
#
_entry.id   AF-A0AAV5RAI9-F1
#
_cell.length_a   1.000
_cell.length_b   1.000
_cell.length_c   1.000
_cell.angle_alpha   90.00
_cell.angle_beta   90.00
_cell.angle_gamma   90.00
#
_symmetry.space_group_name_H-M   'P 1'
#
loop_
_entity.id
_entity.type
_entity.pdbx_description
1 polymer ?
#
loop_
_entity_poly.entity_id
_entity_poly.type
_entity_poly.pdbx_seq_one_letter_code
_entity_poly.pdbx_strand_id
1 'polypeptide(L)'
;MSLLKEDFEDELIDVLYPVVECLASSDENIRIEAQKVSLNIAHLLYDGSIQKMISENSDYLVDSLSSKLVAEELTPKVPIILSVIVKLGSMDIVAELDDIIKTIFTLLDMYYGYNSLVEGFFLVFDEVISKVYDDLKDWDFDKYALDSATENVEYFGMWGLKSEEEVEEFINKKAEVIDDIMQDSDDEDDQNEEILRKDKILEIDSDDSDGESDSKSIPSVNHNDQEEDDDDSKWTSPIEYKLYTTISNILSYAERLMQSNSIQLAIILLRIINRVLPLLATQYSKFLPLAVQMWELISHTINHTEDLRVISSCVDIFQTLVKYGNTFFTTRFIDIYNTLTKSKRLRPIIENQLKRVIQSQKNKVESKKVNFTSTSTNWEYELFKKICEFLVFALQKLGRFIANDVAISIISITIWYNPNINDYGYFDELAIFLSSYKNENDVVSKLGLD
;
A
#
# COMPACT_ATOMS: atom_id res chain seq x y z
N MET A 1 31.68 -35.60 -26.24
CA MET A 1 32.95 -35.12 -25.67
C MET A 1 32.60 -33.94 -24.77
N SER A 2 32.51 -34.17 -23.47
CA SER A 2 32.26 -33.12 -22.47
C SER A 2 33.60 -32.97 -21.75
N LEU A 3 34.38 -31.96 -22.15
CA LEU A 3 35.81 -31.94 -21.85
C LEU A 3 36.18 -31.23 -20.54
N LEU A 4 35.29 -30.50 -19.89
CA LEU A 4 35.59 -29.85 -18.59
C LEU A 4 34.51 -29.99 -17.50
N LYS A 5 33.20 -30.08 -17.79
CA LYS A 5 32.14 -30.20 -16.76
C LYS A 5 32.38 -29.24 -15.58
N GLU A 6 32.71 -29.76 -14.40
CA GLU A 6 32.98 -29.01 -13.15
C GLU A 6 34.19 -28.08 -13.30
N ASP A 7 35.25 -28.47 -14.03
CA ASP A 7 36.44 -27.64 -14.27
C ASP A 7 36.15 -26.41 -15.16
N PHE A 8 34.93 -26.28 -15.71
CA PHE A 8 34.50 -25.10 -16.48
C PHE A 8 33.88 -24.01 -15.59
N GLU A 9 33.59 -24.30 -14.31
CA GLU A 9 33.05 -23.29 -13.39
C GLU A 9 33.98 -22.09 -13.22
N ASP A 10 35.30 -22.31 -13.18
CA ASP A 10 36.29 -21.23 -13.05
C ASP A 10 36.33 -20.30 -14.28
N GLU A 11 36.07 -20.84 -15.48
CA GLU A 11 36.01 -20.09 -16.75
C GLU A 11 34.62 -19.45 -16.97
N LEU A 12 33.63 -19.83 -16.17
CA LEU A 12 32.27 -19.31 -16.27
C LEU A 12 32.19 -17.83 -15.89
N ILE A 13 33.08 -17.36 -15.01
CA ILE A 13 33.16 -15.96 -14.58
C ILE A 13 33.31 -15.02 -15.80
N ASP A 14 34.14 -15.40 -16.76
CA ASP A 14 34.40 -14.59 -17.97
C ASP A 14 33.24 -14.62 -18.98
N VAL A 15 32.33 -15.60 -18.87
CA VAL A 15 31.26 -15.83 -19.85
C VAL A 15 29.89 -15.42 -19.32
N LEU A 16 29.63 -15.61 -18.03
CA LEU A 16 28.29 -15.48 -17.47
C LEU A 16 27.86 -14.02 -17.37
N TYR A 17 28.76 -13.10 -16.99
CA TYR A 17 28.43 -11.67 -17.01
C TYR A 17 28.05 -11.18 -18.44
N PRO A 18 28.83 -11.44 -19.51
CA PRO A 18 28.41 -11.11 -20.88
C PRO A 18 27.09 -11.75 -21.31
N VAL A 19 26.81 -12.99 -20.89
CA VAL A 19 25.52 -13.64 -21.17
C VAL A 19 24.37 -12.89 -20.51
N VAL A 20 24.53 -12.50 -19.24
CA VAL A 20 23.54 -11.70 -18.52
C VAL A 20 23.39 -10.30 -19.11
N GLU A 21 24.48 -9.68 -19.58
CA GLU A 21 24.42 -8.41 -20.32
C GLU A 21 23.60 -8.55 -21.62
N CYS A 22 23.73 -9.68 -22.33
CA CYS A 22 22.92 -9.99 -23.50
C CYS A 22 21.44 -10.24 -23.16
N LEU A 23 21.11 -10.74 -21.96
CA LEU A 23 19.71 -10.86 -21.50
C LEU A 23 19.03 -9.49 -21.34
N ALA A 24 19.81 -8.46 -20.99
CA ALA A 24 19.35 -7.08 -20.85
C ALA A 24 19.39 -6.28 -22.18
N SER A 25 19.76 -6.93 -23.30
CA SER A 25 19.86 -6.27 -24.61
C SER A 25 18.51 -5.77 -25.12
N SER A 26 18.50 -4.66 -25.85
CA SER A 26 17.29 -4.13 -26.50
C SER A 26 16.83 -4.97 -27.70
N ASP A 27 17.71 -5.77 -28.31
CA ASP A 27 17.39 -6.66 -29.43
C ASP A 27 16.78 -7.98 -28.95
N GLU A 28 15.58 -8.30 -29.45
CA GLU A 28 14.86 -9.52 -29.11
C GLU A 28 15.59 -10.79 -29.53
N ASN A 29 16.27 -10.80 -30.67
CA ASN A 29 17.01 -11.98 -31.13
C ASN A 29 18.18 -12.30 -30.20
N ILE A 30 18.90 -11.26 -29.75
CA ILE A 30 20.00 -11.41 -28.80
C ILE A 30 19.48 -11.93 -27.46
N ARG A 31 18.36 -11.38 -26.97
CA ARG A 31 17.74 -11.86 -25.72
C ARG A 31 17.32 -13.33 -25.80
N ILE A 32 16.70 -13.75 -26.91
CA ILE A 32 16.25 -15.14 -27.11
C ILE A 32 17.44 -16.10 -27.13
N GLU A 33 18.52 -15.77 -27.84
CA GLU A 33 19.71 -16.62 -27.86
C GLU A 33 20.42 -16.64 -26.49
N ALA A 34 20.50 -15.49 -25.80
CA ALA A 34 21.05 -15.44 -24.44
C ALA A 34 20.23 -16.27 -23.44
N GLN A 35 18.90 -16.30 -23.56
CA GLN A 35 18.02 -17.17 -22.76
C GLN A 35 18.32 -18.66 -22.99
N LYS A 36 18.49 -19.07 -24.25
CA LYS A 36 18.86 -20.45 -24.59
C LYS A 36 20.22 -20.83 -24.03
N VAL A 37 21.21 -19.94 -24.15
CA VAL A 37 22.55 -20.14 -23.60
C VAL A 37 22.48 -20.27 -22.08
N SER A 38 21.77 -19.38 -21.40
CA SER A 38 21.59 -19.41 -19.94
C SER A 38 20.94 -20.71 -19.46
N LEU A 39 19.90 -21.18 -20.16
CA LEU A 39 19.26 -22.46 -19.87
C LEU A 39 20.21 -23.65 -20.08
N ASN A 40 21.00 -23.62 -21.15
CA ASN A 40 21.98 -24.67 -21.42
C ASN A 40 23.07 -24.73 -20.33
N ILE A 41 23.57 -23.58 -19.89
CA ILE A 41 24.54 -23.49 -18.78
C ILE A 41 23.90 -24.04 -17.51
N ALA A 42 22.70 -23.59 -17.16
CA ALA A 42 21.97 -24.07 -15.99
C ALA A 42 21.75 -25.59 -16.01
N HIS A 43 21.38 -26.17 -17.17
CA HIS A 43 21.19 -27.61 -17.31
C HIS A 43 22.49 -28.43 -17.20
N LEU A 44 23.64 -27.87 -17.57
CA LEU A 44 24.91 -28.59 -17.56
C LEU A 44 25.61 -28.54 -16.21
N LEU A 45 25.45 -27.44 -15.45
CA LEU A 45 26.23 -27.15 -14.25
C LEU A 45 25.38 -27.01 -12.97
N TYR A 46 24.12 -26.56 -13.09
CA TYR A 46 23.30 -26.13 -11.93
C TYR A 46 21.98 -26.89 -11.81
N ASP A 47 21.96 -28.16 -12.20
CA ASP A 47 20.77 -29.03 -12.13
C ASP A 47 19.53 -28.50 -12.88
N GLY A 48 19.74 -27.61 -13.87
CA GLY A 48 18.67 -26.96 -14.62
C GLY A 48 18.05 -25.73 -13.96
N SER A 49 18.56 -25.29 -12.80
CA SER A 49 18.06 -24.11 -12.11
C SER A 49 18.88 -22.87 -12.46
N ILE A 50 18.25 -21.90 -13.14
CA ILE A 50 18.84 -20.58 -13.39
C ILE A 50 19.06 -19.83 -12.08
N GLN A 51 18.15 -19.99 -11.10
CA GLN A 51 18.27 -19.31 -9.83
C GLN A 51 19.53 -19.76 -9.07
N LYS A 52 19.81 -21.06 -9.07
CA LYS A 52 21.02 -21.65 -8.49
C LYS A 52 22.28 -21.17 -9.22
N MET A 53 22.21 -21.11 -10.55
CA MET A 53 23.28 -20.54 -11.38
C MET A 53 23.59 -19.10 -11.01
N ILE A 54 22.60 -18.25 -10.73
CA ILE A 54 22.87 -16.84 -10.36
C ILE A 54 23.33 -16.73 -8.91
N SER A 55 22.76 -17.50 -7.98
CA SER A 55 23.11 -17.42 -6.55
C SER A 55 24.51 -17.93 -6.23
N GLU A 56 24.98 -19.00 -6.88
CA GLU A 56 26.35 -19.51 -6.65
C GLU A 56 27.44 -18.61 -7.24
N ASN A 57 27.02 -17.61 -8.02
CA ASN A 57 27.84 -16.74 -8.85
C ASN A 57 27.55 -15.26 -8.54
N SER A 58 26.84 -14.97 -7.45
CA SER A 58 26.34 -13.64 -7.15
C SER A 58 27.47 -12.67 -6.81
N ASP A 59 28.45 -13.09 -6.00
CA ASP A 59 29.61 -12.28 -5.60
C ASP A 59 30.29 -11.60 -6.80
N TYR A 60 30.66 -12.37 -7.83
CA TYR A 60 31.34 -11.79 -8.99
C TYR A 60 30.39 -10.93 -9.84
N LEU A 61 29.10 -11.27 -9.92
CA LEU A 61 28.10 -10.49 -10.66
C LEU A 61 27.92 -9.12 -10.00
N VAL A 62 27.82 -9.09 -8.68
CA VAL A 62 27.71 -7.89 -7.86
C VAL A 62 28.97 -7.03 -8.00
N ASP A 63 30.17 -7.61 -7.90
CA ASP A 63 31.43 -6.89 -8.09
C ASP A 63 31.56 -6.27 -9.49
N SER A 64 31.20 -7.05 -10.52
CA SER A 64 31.22 -6.58 -11.92
C SER A 64 30.25 -5.42 -12.14
N LEU A 65 29.06 -5.47 -11.53
CA LEU A 65 28.07 -4.40 -11.59
C LEU A 65 28.51 -3.15 -10.81
N SER A 66 29.04 -3.33 -9.60
CA SER A 66 29.55 -2.26 -8.75
C SER A 66 30.62 -1.46 -9.48
N SER A 67 31.58 -2.16 -10.11
CA SER A 67 32.61 -1.54 -10.95
C SER A 67 32.03 -0.73 -12.12
N LYS A 68 31.00 -1.26 -12.81
CA LYS A 68 30.34 -0.53 -13.90
C LYS A 68 29.45 0.63 -13.45
N LEU A 69 28.93 0.60 -12.22
CA LEU A 69 28.15 1.71 -11.64
C LEU A 69 29.02 2.90 -11.27
N VAL A 70 30.25 2.62 -10.81
CA VAL A 70 31.24 3.64 -10.41
C VAL A 70 32.08 4.11 -11.61
N ALA A 71 31.99 3.45 -12.76
CA ALA A 71 32.71 3.82 -13.96
C ALA A 71 32.31 5.22 -14.49
N GLU A 72 33.24 5.86 -15.19
CA GLU A 72 33.09 7.23 -15.74
C GLU A 72 31.96 7.35 -16.79
N GLU A 73 31.58 6.22 -17.41
CA GLU A 73 30.51 6.13 -18.41
C GLU A 73 29.32 5.32 -17.87
N LEU A 74 28.48 5.94 -17.05
CA LEU A 74 27.24 5.31 -16.60
C LEU A 74 26.24 5.20 -17.77
N THR A 75 25.99 3.96 -18.20
CA THR A 75 25.02 3.70 -19.28
C THR A 75 23.65 3.30 -18.73
N PRO A 76 22.53 3.68 -19.39
CA PRO A 76 21.18 3.25 -19.02
C PRO A 76 20.96 1.73 -19.08
N LYS A 77 21.92 0.97 -19.62
CA LYS A 77 21.89 -0.50 -19.63
C LYS A 77 22.21 -1.10 -18.27
N VAL A 78 23.08 -0.47 -17.47
CA VAL A 78 23.55 -1.01 -16.19
C VAL A 78 22.39 -1.29 -15.22
N PRO A 79 21.42 -0.38 -15.01
CA PRO A 79 20.26 -0.67 -14.17
C PRO A 79 19.37 -1.80 -14.73
N ILE A 80 19.30 -1.97 -16.05
CA ILE A 80 18.52 -3.05 -16.68
C ILE A 80 19.20 -4.41 -16.45
N ILE A 81 20.53 -4.46 -16.53
CA ILE A 81 21.29 -5.68 -16.19
C ILE A 81 21.05 -6.04 -14.72
N LEU A 82 21.11 -5.04 -13.83
CA LEU A 82 20.87 -5.24 -12.41
C LEU A 82 19.45 -5.75 -12.14
N SER A 83 18.43 -5.21 -12.81
CA SER A 83 17.05 -5.70 -12.63
C SER A 83 16.88 -7.14 -13.13
N VAL A 84 17.56 -7.55 -14.21
CA VAL A 84 17.57 -8.95 -14.67
C VAL A 84 18.22 -9.88 -13.63
N ILE A 85 19.34 -9.46 -13.02
CA ILE A 85 20.02 -10.26 -11.99
C ILE A 85 19.12 -10.44 -10.77
N VAL A 86 18.54 -9.34 -10.25
CA VAL A 86 17.60 -9.42 -9.12
C VAL A 86 16.43 -10.32 -9.47
N LYS A 87 15.86 -10.20 -10.68
CA LYS A 87 14.73 -11.01 -11.13
C LYS A 87 15.01 -12.51 -11.15
N LEU A 88 16.18 -12.90 -11.66
CA LEU A 88 16.58 -14.30 -11.79
C LEU A 88 17.15 -14.87 -10.47
N GLY A 89 17.57 -14.00 -9.56
CA GLY A 89 18.17 -14.34 -8.27
C GLY A 89 17.22 -14.87 -7.19
N SER A 90 17.81 -15.40 -6.12
CA SER A 90 17.15 -15.64 -4.83
C SER A 90 17.09 -14.35 -3.98
N MET A 91 16.37 -14.40 -2.86
CA MET A 91 16.29 -13.29 -1.91
C MET A 91 17.66 -12.94 -1.31
N ASP A 92 18.58 -13.92 -1.21
CA ASP A 92 19.93 -13.71 -0.67
C ASP A 92 20.70 -12.63 -1.47
N ILE A 93 20.48 -12.55 -2.78
CA ILE A 93 21.10 -11.54 -3.65
C ILE A 93 20.68 -10.13 -3.22
N VAL A 94 19.47 -9.94 -2.70
CA VAL A 94 19.03 -8.62 -2.23
C VAL A 94 19.87 -8.14 -1.04
N ALA A 95 20.29 -9.06 -0.16
CA ALA A 95 21.15 -8.73 0.97
C ALA A 95 22.57 -8.34 0.50
N GLU A 96 23.10 -9.03 -0.50
CA GLU A 96 24.41 -8.72 -1.10
C GLU A 96 24.42 -7.39 -1.88
N LEU A 97 23.26 -6.99 -2.42
CA LEU A 97 23.11 -5.75 -3.17
C LEU A 97 22.95 -4.49 -2.29
N ASP A 98 23.01 -4.57 -0.96
CA ASP A 98 22.79 -3.42 -0.07
C ASP A 98 23.71 -2.23 -0.38
N ASP A 99 25.00 -2.48 -0.62
CA ASP A 99 25.96 -1.43 -0.98
C ASP A 99 25.75 -0.88 -2.40
N ILE A 100 25.27 -1.72 -3.31
CA ILE A 100 24.86 -1.29 -4.65
C ILE A 100 23.61 -0.40 -4.54
N ILE A 101 22.64 -0.75 -3.70
CA ILE A 101 21.43 0.07 -3.47
C ILE A 101 21.80 1.44 -2.87
N LYS A 102 22.71 1.50 -1.91
CA LYS A 102 23.25 2.77 -1.39
C LYS A 102 23.92 3.59 -2.50
N THR A 103 24.69 2.94 -3.36
CA THR A 103 25.31 3.59 -4.53
C THR A 103 24.26 4.08 -5.53
N ILE A 104 23.17 3.35 -5.73
CA ILE A 104 22.05 3.80 -6.58
C ILE A 104 21.41 5.07 -6.01
N PHE A 105 21.22 5.17 -4.69
CA PHE A 105 20.69 6.39 -4.08
C PHE A 105 21.61 7.60 -4.32
N THR A 106 22.92 7.43 -4.17
CA THR A 106 23.87 8.53 -4.46
C THR A 106 23.87 8.89 -5.95
N LEU A 107 23.76 7.91 -6.85
CA LEU A 107 23.62 8.14 -8.29
C LEU A 107 22.30 8.85 -8.65
N LEU A 108 21.20 8.54 -7.97
CA LEU A 108 19.92 9.24 -8.15
C LEU A 108 20.04 10.72 -7.77
N ASP A 109 20.76 11.04 -6.69
CA ASP A 109 21.01 12.43 -6.28
C ASP A 109 21.92 13.18 -7.27
N MET A 110 22.88 12.50 -7.90
CA MET A 110 23.78 13.10 -8.89
C MET A 110 23.14 13.26 -10.28
N TYR A 111 22.28 12.32 -10.68
CA TYR A 111 21.79 12.19 -12.07
C TYR A 111 20.26 12.29 -12.18
N TYR A 112 19.56 12.95 -11.24
CA TYR A 112 18.10 13.11 -11.25
C TYR A 112 17.53 13.74 -12.54
N GLY A 113 18.34 14.48 -13.30
CA GLY A 113 17.93 15.08 -14.59
C GLY A 113 17.84 14.08 -15.76
N TYR A 114 18.33 12.84 -15.59
CA TYR A 114 18.37 11.82 -16.64
C TYR A 114 17.24 10.81 -16.46
N ASN A 115 16.05 11.14 -16.98
CA ASN A 115 14.84 10.32 -16.81
C ASN A 115 15.04 8.83 -17.13
N SER A 116 15.70 8.48 -18.23
CA SER A 116 15.91 7.07 -18.60
C SER A 116 16.75 6.29 -17.59
N LEU A 117 17.71 6.95 -16.93
CA LEU A 117 18.56 6.32 -15.92
C LEU A 117 17.79 6.17 -14.61
N VAL A 118 17.10 7.22 -14.20
CA VAL A 118 16.22 7.21 -13.02
C VAL A 118 15.14 6.12 -13.17
N GLU A 119 14.46 6.07 -14.32
CA GLU A 119 13.49 5.00 -14.64
C GLU A 119 14.14 3.61 -14.52
N GLY A 120 15.37 3.44 -15.03
CA GLY A 120 16.13 2.20 -14.89
C GLY A 120 16.36 1.79 -13.43
N PHE A 121 16.75 2.72 -12.56
CA PHE A 121 16.96 2.44 -11.14
C PHE A 121 15.65 2.09 -10.41
N PHE A 122 14.55 2.78 -10.73
CA PHE A 122 13.25 2.43 -10.17
C PHE A 122 12.75 1.07 -10.64
N LEU A 123 13.10 0.61 -11.85
CA LEU A 123 12.84 -0.77 -12.26
C LEU A 123 13.62 -1.79 -11.42
N VAL A 124 14.86 -1.47 -11.01
CA VAL A 124 15.61 -2.31 -10.07
C VAL A 124 14.89 -2.39 -8.73
N PHE A 125 14.48 -1.24 -8.17
CA PHE A 125 13.73 -1.21 -6.92
C PHE A 125 12.40 -1.97 -7.00
N ASP A 126 11.68 -1.87 -8.12
CA ASP A 126 10.44 -2.63 -8.34
C ASP A 126 10.68 -4.14 -8.34
N GLU A 127 11.83 -4.60 -8.87
CA GLU A 127 12.21 -6.01 -8.84
C GLU A 127 12.64 -6.45 -7.43
N VAL A 128 13.38 -5.61 -6.69
CA VAL A 128 13.72 -5.86 -5.27
C VAL A 128 12.43 -6.02 -4.46
N ILE A 129 11.48 -5.08 -4.59
CA ILE A 129 10.17 -5.16 -3.94
C ILE A 129 9.43 -6.44 -4.33
N SER A 130 9.50 -6.86 -5.60
CA SER A 130 8.89 -8.11 -6.06
C SER A 130 9.47 -9.33 -5.34
N LYS A 131 10.78 -9.34 -5.07
CA LYS A 131 11.43 -10.40 -4.28
C LYS A 131 11.00 -10.40 -2.83
N VAL A 132 10.82 -9.23 -2.23
CA VAL A 132 10.27 -9.13 -0.86
C VAL A 132 8.85 -9.71 -0.78
N TYR A 133 8.01 -9.43 -1.78
CA TYR A 133 6.69 -10.08 -1.85
C TYR A 133 6.78 -11.59 -2.09
N ASP A 134 7.79 -12.05 -2.84
CA ASP A 134 7.99 -13.47 -3.08
C ASP A 134 8.39 -14.24 -1.79
N ASP A 135 9.17 -13.59 -0.93
CA ASP A 135 9.56 -14.11 0.38
C ASP A 135 8.37 -14.12 1.36
N LEU A 136 7.51 -13.10 1.27
CA LEU A 136 6.30 -12.94 2.08
C LEU A 136 5.06 -13.62 1.49
N LYS A 137 5.18 -14.62 0.62
CA LYS A 137 4.00 -15.28 -0.02
C LYS A 137 3.01 -15.87 0.97
N ASP A 138 3.51 -16.32 2.12
CA ASP A 138 2.68 -16.89 3.18
C ASP A 138 1.97 -15.82 4.02
N TRP A 139 2.36 -14.54 3.86
CA TRP A 139 1.76 -13.42 4.57
C TRP A 139 0.52 -12.89 3.84
N ASP A 140 -0.63 -13.02 4.48
CA ASP A 140 -1.89 -12.52 3.95
C ASP A 140 -2.10 -11.04 4.33
N PHE A 141 -1.68 -10.16 3.43
CA PHE A 141 -1.86 -8.71 3.57
C PHE A 141 -3.34 -8.30 3.64
N ASP A 142 -4.24 -9.07 3.03
CA ASP A 142 -5.67 -8.76 3.04
C ASP A 142 -6.28 -9.07 4.40
N LYS A 143 -5.88 -10.19 5.04
CA LYS A 143 -6.24 -10.47 6.43
C LYS A 143 -5.70 -9.44 7.40
N TYR A 144 -4.44 -9.02 7.26
CA TYR A 144 -3.88 -7.96 8.12
C TYR A 144 -4.68 -6.64 8.02
N ALA A 145 -5.06 -6.25 6.80
CA ALA A 145 -5.92 -5.09 6.57
C ALA A 145 -7.36 -5.27 7.09
N LEU A 146 -7.82 -6.51 7.28
CA LEU A 146 -9.12 -6.83 7.86
C LEU A 146 -9.07 -6.93 9.39
N ASP A 147 -8.05 -7.55 9.97
CA ASP A 147 -7.84 -7.65 11.41
C ASP A 147 -7.65 -6.26 12.02
N SER A 148 -6.87 -5.39 11.36
CA SER A 148 -6.78 -3.98 11.74
C SER A 148 -8.12 -3.24 11.61
N ALA A 149 -9.03 -3.74 10.76
CA ALA A 149 -10.39 -3.21 10.62
C ALA A 149 -11.40 -3.82 11.60
N THR A 150 -11.10 -4.94 12.27
CA THR A 150 -11.96 -5.51 13.32
C THR A 150 -12.02 -4.65 14.58
N GLU A 151 -11.09 -3.71 14.76
CA GLU A 151 -11.24 -2.63 15.74
C GLU A 151 -12.38 -1.66 15.35
N ASN A 152 -12.82 -1.64 14.10
CA ASN A 152 -13.61 -0.53 13.54
C ASN A 152 -14.97 -0.92 12.94
N VAL A 153 -15.22 -2.17 12.56
CA VAL A 153 -16.55 -2.67 12.10
C VAL A 153 -16.59 -4.16 12.49
N GLU A 154 -17.48 -4.67 13.34
CA GLU A 154 -18.91 -4.89 13.02
C GLU A 154 -19.85 -4.81 14.21
N TYR A 155 -19.37 -4.81 15.45
CA TYR A 155 -20.22 -4.59 16.61
C TYR A 155 -19.42 -3.80 17.62
N PHE A 156 -20.00 -2.76 18.22
CA PHE A 156 -19.64 -2.47 19.61
C PHE A 156 -20.12 -3.71 20.37
N GLY A 157 -19.30 -4.75 20.38
CA GLY A 157 -19.35 -5.75 21.41
C GLY A 157 -19.11 -4.93 22.65
N MET A 158 -20.20 -4.52 23.30
CA MET A 158 -20.13 -4.11 24.69
C MET A 158 -19.42 -5.32 25.30
N TRP A 159 -18.11 -5.20 25.57
CA TRP A 159 -17.26 -6.22 26.18
C TRP A 159 -16.47 -7.18 25.25
N GLY A 160 -16.32 -6.88 23.95
CA GLY A 160 -15.29 -7.53 23.13
C GLY A 160 -15.46 -9.03 22.84
N LEU A 161 -16.66 -9.58 23.04
CA LEU A 161 -16.99 -10.99 22.76
C LEU A 161 -17.24 -11.17 21.26
N LYS A 162 -16.58 -12.16 20.65
CA LYS A 162 -16.57 -12.39 19.19
C LYS A 162 -17.36 -13.63 18.76
N SER A 163 -17.90 -14.42 19.68
CA SER A 163 -18.62 -15.66 19.36
C SER A 163 -19.73 -15.99 20.36
N GLU A 164 -20.77 -16.71 19.91
CA GLU A 164 -21.90 -17.16 20.74
C GLU A 164 -21.44 -18.06 21.90
N GLU A 165 -20.40 -18.86 21.67
CA GLU A 165 -19.75 -19.70 22.70
C GLU A 165 -19.06 -18.86 23.80
N GLU A 166 -18.43 -17.73 23.47
CA GLU A 166 -17.82 -16.83 24.46
C GLU A 166 -18.88 -16.10 25.29
N VAL A 167 -20.05 -15.83 24.70
CA VAL A 167 -21.20 -15.26 25.40
C VAL A 167 -21.78 -16.28 26.38
N GLU A 168 -21.89 -17.55 25.98
CA GLU A 168 -22.29 -18.64 26.89
C GLU A 168 -21.28 -18.81 28.02
N GLU A 169 -19.99 -18.76 27.74
CA GLU A 169 -18.94 -18.85 28.76
C GLU A 169 -18.96 -17.66 29.73
N PHE A 170 -19.16 -16.44 29.22
CA PHE A 170 -19.29 -15.25 30.06
C PHE A 170 -20.56 -15.29 30.93
N ILE A 171 -21.69 -15.74 30.39
CA ILE A 171 -22.95 -15.91 31.15
C ILE A 171 -22.78 -17.01 32.20
N ASN A 172 -22.18 -18.14 31.85
CA ASN A 172 -21.95 -19.24 32.79
C ASN A 172 -21.00 -18.84 33.90
N LYS A 173 -19.90 -18.12 33.59
CA LYS A 173 -18.97 -17.61 34.59
C LYS A 173 -19.63 -16.59 35.53
N LYS A 174 -20.53 -15.76 35.02
CA LYS A 174 -21.29 -14.82 35.86
C LYS A 174 -22.38 -15.53 36.66
N ALA A 175 -22.98 -16.59 36.12
CA ALA A 175 -23.95 -17.42 36.80
C ALA A 175 -23.29 -18.22 37.94
N GLU A 176 -22.08 -18.75 37.76
CA GLU A 176 -21.28 -19.39 38.82
C GLU A 176 -20.97 -18.41 39.95
N VAL A 177 -20.57 -17.17 39.63
CA VAL A 177 -20.33 -16.14 40.66
C VAL A 177 -21.61 -15.77 41.41
N ILE A 178 -22.77 -15.79 40.75
CA ILE A 178 -24.07 -15.54 41.39
C ILE A 178 -24.51 -16.74 42.25
N ASP A 179 -24.29 -17.97 41.78
CA ASP A 179 -24.58 -19.20 42.52
C ASP A 179 -23.67 -19.36 43.75
N ASP A 180 -22.39 -18.99 43.66
CA ASP A 180 -21.48 -18.96 44.82
C ASP A 180 -21.95 -17.92 45.86
N ILE A 181 -22.43 -16.75 45.42
CA ILE A 181 -23.02 -15.73 46.32
C ILE A 181 -24.37 -16.20 46.91
N MET A 182 -25.13 -17.02 46.19
CA MET A 182 -26.40 -17.58 46.69
C MET A 182 -26.20 -18.82 47.58
N GLN A 183 -25.14 -19.61 47.41
CA GLN A 183 -24.83 -20.74 48.28
C GLN A 183 -24.20 -20.33 49.62
N ASP A 184 -23.55 -19.17 49.68
CA ASP A 184 -23.08 -18.57 50.94
C ASP A 184 -24.18 -17.82 51.71
N SER A 185 -25.45 -17.88 51.27
CA SER A 185 -26.58 -17.14 51.84
C SER A 185 -27.47 -17.91 52.82
N ASP A 186 -26.96 -19.00 53.43
CA ASP A 186 -27.69 -19.72 54.49
C ASP A 186 -27.31 -19.31 55.93
N ASP A 187 -26.37 -18.36 56.11
CA ASP A 187 -26.04 -17.83 57.44
C ASP A 187 -26.15 -16.29 57.51
N GLU A 188 -27.16 -15.87 58.28
CA GLU A 188 -27.33 -14.58 58.96
C GLU A 188 -27.60 -13.31 58.10
N ASP A 189 -28.90 -12.95 58.09
CA ASP A 189 -29.44 -11.60 57.86
C ASP A 189 -28.62 -10.50 58.58
N ASP A 190 -27.81 -9.69 57.88
CA ASP A 190 -27.70 -8.21 58.10
C ASP A 190 -26.71 -7.40 57.21
N GLN A 191 -26.08 -7.93 56.15
CA GLN A 191 -25.04 -7.16 55.40
C GLN A 191 -25.35 -6.81 53.92
N ASN A 192 -26.59 -7.02 53.48
CA ASN A 192 -26.92 -6.96 52.05
C ASN A 192 -27.11 -5.56 51.44
N GLU A 193 -26.97 -4.47 52.22
CA GLU A 193 -27.02 -3.10 51.66
C GLU A 193 -25.65 -2.47 51.34
N GLU A 194 -24.52 -3.05 51.77
CA GLU A 194 -23.22 -2.37 51.71
C GLU A 194 -22.33 -2.79 50.51
N ILE A 195 -22.66 -3.89 49.81
CA ILE A 195 -21.86 -4.36 48.67
C ILE A 195 -22.33 -3.74 47.34
N LEU A 196 -23.62 -3.37 47.22
CA LEU A 196 -24.19 -2.75 46.02
C LEU A 196 -23.91 -1.25 45.85
N ARG A 197 -23.19 -0.61 46.78
CA ARG A 197 -22.89 0.84 46.73
C ARG A 197 -21.43 1.18 46.39
N LYS A 198 -20.54 0.19 46.24
CA LYS A 198 -19.11 0.41 45.99
C LYS A 198 -18.69 0.51 44.53
N ASP A 199 -19.57 0.22 43.58
CA ASP A 199 -19.32 0.45 42.14
C ASP A 199 -19.91 1.78 41.65
N LYS A 200 -19.83 2.81 42.50
CA LYS A 200 -19.99 4.19 42.04
C LYS A 200 -18.69 4.61 41.36
N ILE A 201 -18.71 4.51 40.03
CA ILE A 201 -18.13 5.48 39.09
C ILE A 201 -16.64 5.72 39.35
N LEU A 202 -15.79 5.04 38.59
CA LEU A 202 -14.41 5.46 38.38
C LEU A 202 -14.43 6.91 37.85
N GLU A 203 -14.27 7.84 38.77
CA GLU A 203 -14.04 9.26 38.52
C GLU A 203 -12.72 9.37 37.74
N ILE A 204 -12.81 10.07 36.62
CA ILE A 204 -11.70 10.51 35.79
C ILE A 204 -10.94 11.54 36.63
N ASP A 205 -9.74 11.18 37.11
CA ASP A 205 -8.80 12.13 37.70
C ASP A 205 -8.24 13.03 36.60
N SER A 206 -8.81 14.23 36.52
CA SER A 206 -8.23 15.40 35.88
C SER A 206 -7.76 16.32 36.98
N ASP A 207 -6.45 16.40 37.23
CA ASP A 207 -5.89 17.63 37.79
C ASP A 207 -4.43 17.87 37.38
N ASP A 208 -4.25 19.07 36.82
CA ASP A 208 -2.99 19.75 36.53
C ASP A 208 -2.25 20.05 37.84
N SER A 209 -0.92 20.04 37.80
CA SER A 209 -0.15 20.80 38.79
C SER A 209 1.12 21.37 38.17
N ASP A 210 1.05 22.66 37.85
CA ASP A 210 2.19 23.54 37.61
C ASP A 210 2.98 23.81 38.91
N GLY A 211 4.30 23.96 38.79
CA GLY A 211 5.17 24.44 39.86
C GLY A 211 6.63 24.60 39.43
N GLU A 212 6.99 25.77 38.90
CA GLU A 212 8.38 26.16 38.60
C GLU A 212 9.26 26.36 39.85
N SER A 213 10.58 26.08 39.74
CA SER A 213 11.69 27.02 40.02
C SER A 213 13.10 26.38 39.89
N ASP A 214 13.78 26.69 38.79
CA ASP A 214 15.20 27.07 38.59
C ASP A 214 16.38 26.62 39.51
N SER A 215 17.40 25.94 38.93
CA SER A 215 18.71 26.54 38.53
C SER A 215 19.98 25.63 38.66
N LYS A 216 20.62 25.42 37.49
CA LYS A 216 22.06 25.28 37.15
C LYS A 216 23.00 24.29 37.87
N SER A 217 23.61 23.37 37.10
CA SER A 217 25.04 23.42 36.68
C SER A 217 25.45 22.25 35.76
N ILE A 218 26.26 22.56 34.74
CA ILE A 218 26.91 21.64 33.78
C ILE A 218 28.32 21.28 34.33
N PRO A 219 28.96 20.16 33.95
CA PRO A 219 29.94 20.28 32.86
C PRO A 219 29.98 19.08 31.89
N SER A 220 30.20 19.42 30.63
CA SER A 220 30.45 18.59 29.45
C SER A 220 31.77 17.82 29.52
N VAL A 221 31.82 16.57 29.02
CA VAL A 221 32.95 16.00 28.23
C VAL A 221 32.45 14.87 27.30
N ASN A 222 32.81 15.00 26.02
CA ASN A 222 32.76 14.11 24.85
C ASN A 222 32.85 12.57 25.07
N HIS A 223 32.11 11.79 24.29
CA HIS A 223 32.59 11.15 23.05
C HIS A 223 31.48 10.35 22.32
N ASN A 224 31.56 10.41 20.99
CA ASN A 224 30.88 9.61 19.95
C ASN A 224 30.26 8.29 20.40
N ASP A 225 29.01 8.03 20.01
CA ASP A 225 28.65 7.08 18.95
C ASP A 225 27.12 6.98 18.81
N GLN A 226 26.66 7.00 17.56
CA GLN A 226 25.37 6.52 17.04
C GLN A 226 24.09 6.99 17.76
N GLU A 227 23.37 7.89 17.09
CA GLU A 227 21.94 8.11 17.31
C GLU A 227 21.19 6.80 16.99
N GLU A 228 21.06 5.93 17.98
CA GLU A 228 19.95 4.99 18.04
C GLU A 228 18.71 5.81 18.40
N ASP A 229 17.76 5.89 17.47
CA ASP A 229 16.40 6.34 17.75
C ASP A 229 15.82 5.44 18.85
N ASP A 230 15.84 5.91 20.10
CA ASP A 230 15.07 5.37 21.22
C ASP A 230 13.57 5.58 20.93
N ASP A 231 13.02 4.72 20.06
CA ASP A 231 11.59 4.48 19.96
C ASP A 231 11.32 3.09 20.57
N ASP A 232 10.80 3.07 21.80
CA ASP A 232 10.37 1.89 22.58
C ASP A 232 9.28 1.03 21.89
N SER A 233 9.04 1.22 20.59
CA SER A 233 8.09 0.44 19.80
C SER A 233 8.69 -0.93 19.44
N LYS A 234 8.22 -1.97 20.15
CA LYS A 234 8.52 -3.37 19.84
C LYS A 234 8.34 -3.64 18.34
N TRP A 235 9.37 -4.16 17.68
CA TRP A 235 9.32 -4.51 16.25
C TRP A 235 8.23 -5.56 15.99
N THR A 236 7.22 -5.24 15.17
CA THR A 236 6.10 -6.15 14.86
C THR A 236 6.10 -6.62 13.41
N SER A 237 6.94 -6.03 12.56
CA SER A 237 6.99 -6.37 11.13
C SER A 237 7.65 -7.74 10.89
N PRO A 238 7.13 -8.55 9.95
CA PRO A 238 7.79 -9.77 9.48
C PRO A 238 9.03 -9.47 8.61
N ILE A 239 9.21 -8.21 8.20
CA ILE A 239 10.34 -7.77 7.37
C ILE A 239 11.53 -7.45 8.29
N GLU A 240 12.75 -7.77 7.85
CA GLU A 240 13.96 -7.35 8.57
C GLU A 240 14.06 -5.81 8.62
N TYR A 241 14.51 -5.27 9.77
CA TYR A 241 14.68 -3.83 9.98
C TYR A 241 15.44 -3.13 8.85
N LYS A 242 16.57 -3.70 8.42
CA LYS A 242 17.40 -3.10 7.36
C LYS A 242 16.63 -2.99 6.04
N LEU A 243 15.98 -4.08 5.63
CA LEU A 243 15.18 -4.09 4.41
C LEU A 243 14.00 -3.11 4.49
N TYR A 244 13.36 -3.00 5.66
CA TYR A 244 12.33 -1.99 5.91
C TYR A 244 12.88 -0.56 5.74
N THR A 245 14.06 -0.25 6.29
CA THR A 245 14.67 1.08 6.12
C THR A 245 15.02 1.36 4.67
N THR A 246 15.51 0.36 3.92
CA THR A 246 15.78 0.50 2.48
C THR A 246 14.50 0.78 1.71
N ILE A 247 13.40 0.07 2.01
CA ILE A 247 12.08 0.31 1.41
C ILE A 247 11.55 1.71 1.77
N SER A 248 11.72 2.14 3.02
CA SER A 248 11.36 3.50 3.44
C SER A 248 12.18 4.56 2.70
N ASN A 249 13.47 4.32 2.47
CA ASN A 249 14.31 5.22 1.68
C ASN A 249 13.85 5.27 0.22
N ILE A 250 13.50 4.13 -0.39
CA ILE A 250 12.92 4.09 -1.75
C ILE A 250 11.67 4.97 -1.81
N LEU A 251 10.79 4.91 -0.80
CA LEU A 251 9.60 5.77 -0.72
C LEU A 251 9.96 7.25 -0.67
N SER A 252 10.86 7.66 0.22
CA SER A 252 11.31 9.05 0.38
C SER A 252 11.99 9.60 -0.88
N TYR A 253 12.72 8.76 -1.62
CA TYR A 253 13.30 9.13 -2.91
C TYR A 253 12.23 9.26 -4.01
N ALA A 254 11.25 8.35 -4.04
CA ALA A 254 10.12 8.43 -4.97
C ALA A 254 9.30 9.71 -4.75
N GLU A 255 9.06 10.09 -3.50
CA GLU A 255 8.40 11.35 -3.14
C GLU A 255 9.17 12.57 -3.70
N ARG A 256 10.47 12.67 -3.41
CA ARG A 256 11.30 13.79 -3.86
C ARG A 256 11.31 13.92 -5.39
N LEU A 257 11.37 12.81 -6.10
CA LEU A 257 11.42 12.79 -7.57
C LEU A 257 10.05 12.95 -8.24
N MET A 258 8.94 12.82 -7.50
CA MET A 258 7.59 13.06 -8.00
C MET A 258 7.40 14.50 -8.51
N GLN A 259 8.15 15.45 -7.95
CA GLN A 259 8.10 16.86 -8.36
C GLN A 259 8.75 17.12 -9.73
N SER A 260 9.37 16.10 -10.34
CA SER A 260 9.96 16.20 -11.67
C SER A 260 8.91 16.31 -12.78
N ASN A 261 9.26 16.97 -13.89
CA ASN A 261 8.32 17.28 -14.99
C ASN A 261 7.98 16.09 -15.92
N SER A 262 8.39 14.86 -15.60
CA SER A 262 8.19 13.70 -16.49
C SER A 262 6.98 12.86 -16.08
N ILE A 263 5.96 12.82 -16.95
CA ILE A 263 4.72 12.04 -16.72
C ILE A 263 5.00 10.53 -16.64
N GLN A 264 5.91 10.02 -17.48
CA GLN A 264 6.24 8.59 -17.51
C GLN A 264 6.93 8.16 -16.21
N LEU A 265 7.89 8.97 -15.76
CA LEU A 265 8.56 8.74 -14.48
C LEU A 265 7.55 8.82 -13.33
N ALA A 266 6.68 9.83 -13.30
CA ALA A 266 5.64 9.95 -12.28
C ALA A 266 4.75 8.70 -12.19
N ILE A 267 4.35 8.10 -13.32
CA ILE A 267 3.56 6.85 -13.31
C ILE A 267 4.36 5.68 -12.72
N ILE A 268 5.65 5.56 -13.06
CA ILE A 268 6.52 4.50 -12.51
C ILE A 268 6.69 4.67 -11.00
N LEU A 269 6.94 5.91 -10.55
CA LEU A 269 7.07 6.25 -9.13
C LEU A 269 5.79 5.95 -8.35
N LEU A 270 4.62 6.40 -8.85
CA LEU A 270 3.32 6.14 -8.21
C LEU A 270 3.02 4.65 -8.11
N ARG A 271 3.36 3.87 -9.14
CA ARG A 271 3.21 2.42 -9.10
C ARG A 271 4.07 1.80 -8.00
N ILE A 272 5.32 2.22 -7.86
CA ILE A 272 6.24 1.70 -6.84
C ILE A 272 5.76 2.10 -5.44
N ILE A 273 5.36 3.35 -5.25
CA ILE A 273 4.73 3.84 -4.02
C ILE A 273 3.57 2.95 -3.62
N ASN A 274 2.65 2.67 -4.55
CA ASN A 274 1.48 1.83 -4.26
C ASN A 274 1.87 0.40 -3.83
N ARG A 275 2.97 -0.14 -4.36
CA ARG A 275 3.51 -1.46 -3.98
C ARG A 275 4.26 -1.44 -2.65
N VAL A 276 4.86 -0.32 -2.27
CA VAL A 276 5.64 -0.18 -1.03
C VAL A 276 4.74 0.02 0.18
N LEU A 277 3.64 0.75 0.05
CA LEU A 277 2.75 1.09 1.18
C LEU A 277 2.23 -0.13 1.97
N PRO A 278 1.77 -1.23 1.35
CA PRO A 278 1.36 -2.43 2.08
C PRO A 278 2.49 -3.06 2.91
N LEU A 279 3.73 -3.03 2.39
CA LEU A 279 4.90 -3.56 3.09
C LEU A 279 5.22 -2.71 4.33
N LEU A 280 5.17 -1.39 4.19
CA LEU A 280 5.43 -0.48 5.31
C LEU A 280 4.33 -0.53 6.37
N ALA A 281 3.08 -0.80 5.98
CA ALA A 281 1.94 -0.92 6.89
C ALA A 281 2.08 -2.06 7.91
N THR A 282 2.99 -3.01 7.69
CA THR A 282 3.32 -4.07 8.67
C THR A 282 3.85 -3.52 10.00
N GLN A 283 4.44 -2.32 9.98
CA GLN A 283 4.80 -1.58 11.19
C GLN A 283 3.90 -0.34 11.29
N TYR A 284 2.77 -0.47 11.97
CA TYR A 284 1.75 0.57 12.02
C TYR A 284 2.26 1.90 12.60
N SER A 285 3.11 1.86 13.64
CA SER A 285 3.64 3.06 14.31
C SER A 285 4.45 3.95 13.36
N LYS A 286 5.36 3.35 12.58
CA LYS A 286 6.22 4.06 11.63
C LYS A 286 5.50 4.37 10.31
N PHE A 287 4.49 3.59 9.95
CA PHE A 287 3.68 3.80 8.75
C PHE A 287 2.84 5.07 8.80
N LEU A 288 2.18 5.38 9.92
CA LEU A 288 1.22 6.49 9.99
C LEU A 288 1.81 7.87 9.59
N PRO A 289 2.97 8.31 10.13
CA PRO A 289 3.59 9.58 9.71
C PRO A 289 3.91 9.60 8.22
N LEU A 290 4.45 8.51 7.67
CA LEU A 290 4.73 8.36 6.24
C LEU A 290 3.44 8.44 5.42
N ALA A 291 2.37 7.82 5.88
CA ALA A 291 1.07 7.82 5.23
C ALA A 291 0.47 9.24 5.15
N VAL A 292 0.72 10.11 6.15
CA VAL A 292 0.35 11.53 6.11
C VAL A 292 1.15 12.31 5.06
N GLN A 293 2.46 12.10 5.00
CA GLN A 293 3.30 12.76 3.99
C GLN A 293 2.88 12.35 2.57
N MET A 294 2.65 11.05 2.37
CA MET A 294 2.15 10.51 1.11
C MET A 294 0.80 11.08 0.73
N TRP A 295 -0.09 11.27 1.69
CA TRP A 295 -1.36 11.94 1.46
C TRP A 295 -1.19 13.34 0.89
N GLU A 296 -0.37 14.18 1.54
CA GLU A 296 -0.16 15.57 1.13
C GLU A 296 0.41 15.66 -0.28
N LEU A 297 1.39 14.80 -0.58
CA LEU A 297 2.00 14.69 -1.89
C LEU A 297 0.95 14.39 -2.96
N ILE A 298 0.13 13.36 -2.75
CA ILE A 298 -0.83 12.91 -3.75
C ILE A 298 -1.98 13.93 -3.90
N SER A 299 -2.44 14.54 -2.80
CA SER A 299 -3.43 15.62 -2.84
C SER A 299 -2.90 16.82 -3.64
N HIS A 300 -1.63 17.17 -3.48
CA HIS A 300 -0.97 18.17 -4.31
C HIS A 300 -0.96 17.74 -5.78
N THR A 301 -0.50 16.52 -6.09
CA THR A 301 -0.45 16.01 -7.47
C THR A 301 -1.81 16.04 -8.17
N ILE A 302 -2.90 15.63 -7.50
CA ILE A 302 -4.26 15.67 -8.08
C ILE A 302 -4.69 17.10 -8.45
N ASN A 303 -4.32 18.10 -7.63
CA ASN A 303 -4.70 19.49 -7.87
C ASN A 303 -3.88 20.14 -9.00
N HIS A 304 -2.62 19.76 -9.15
CA HIS A 304 -1.68 20.40 -10.07
C HIS A 304 -1.56 19.69 -11.42
N THR A 305 -1.80 18.38 -11.50
CA THR A 305 -1.63 17.60 -12.74
C THR A 305 -2.93 17.54 -13.57
N GLU A 306 -2.80 17.60 -14.90
CA GLU A 306 -3.92 17.48 -15.84
C GLU A 306 -4.04 16.07 -16.46
N ASP A 307 -3.01 15.24 -16.34
CA ASP A 307 -2.98 13.86 -16.84
C ASP A 307 -3.87 12.91 -16.04
N LEU A 308 -4.92 12.40 -16.67
CA LEU A 308 -5.87 11.44 -16.09
C LEU A 308 -5.20 10.14 -15.60
N ARG A 309 -4.08 9.73 -16.24
CA ARG A 309 -3.32 8.52 -15.88
C ARG A 309 -2.65 8.65 -14.51
N VAL A 310 -2.08 9.83 -14.25
CA VAL A 310 -1.46 10.16 -12.97
C VAL A 310 -2.52 10.18 -11.90
N ILE A 311 -3.65 10.87 -12.14
CA ILE A 311 -4.78 10.93 -11.21
C ILE A 311 -5.34 9.53 -10.90
N SER A 312 -5.48 8.66 -11.91
CA SER A 312 -5.93 7.28 -11.67
C SER A 312 -4.99 6.52 -10.75
N SER A 313 -3.68 6.67 -10.95
CA SER A 313 -2.67 6.03 -10.09
C SER A 313 -2.70 6.60 -8.66
N CYS A 314 -2.94 7.91 -8.54
CA CYS A 314 -3.15 8.58 -7.25
C CYS A 314 -4.38 8.02 -6.49
N VAL A 315 -5.49 7.79 -7.18
CA VAL A 315 -6.71 7.20 -6.58
C VAL A 315 -6.43 5.78 -6.09
N ASP A 316 -5.69 4.96 -6.84
CA ASP A 316 -5.28 3.63 -6.41
C ASP A 316 -4.44 3.68 -5.12
N ILE A 317 -3.52 4.64 -5.01
CA ILE A 317 -2.72 4.83 -3.80
C ILE A 317 -3.60 5.26 -2.62
N PHE A 318 -4.57 6.18 -2.82
CA PHE A 318 -5.48 6.56 -1.75
C PHE A 318 -6.32 5.39 -1.26
N GLN A 319 -6.74 4.51 -2.16
CA GLN A 319 -7.43 3.28 -1.78
C GLN A 319 -6.54 2.43 -0.87
N THR A 320 -5.25 2.27 -1.21
CA THR A 320 -4.27 1.57 -0.39
C THR A 320 -4.04 2.26 0.96
N LEU A 321 -3.91 3.59 1.00
CA LEU A 321 -3.76 4.34 2.25
C LEU A 321 -4.97 4.17 3.18
N VAL A 322 -6.19 4.25 2.64
CA VAL A 322 -7.43 4.02 3.41
C VAL A 322 -7.50 2.56 3.88
N LYS A 323 -7.07 1.60 3.05
CA LYS A 323 -7.06 0.17 3.38
C LYS A 323 -6.23 -0.15 4.62
N TYR A 324 -5.07 0.47 4.79
CA TYR A 324 -4.15 0.19 5.90
C TYR A 324 -4.20 1.22 7.03
N GLY A 325 -4.59 2.46 6.74
CA GLY A 325 -4.67 3.54 7.71
C GLY A 325 -6.02 3.66 8.43
N ASN A 326 -7.06 2.94 7.98
CA ASN A 326 -8.38 2.88 8.61
C ASN A 326 -8.96 4.27 8.95
N THR A 327 -9.46 4.46 10.17
CA THR A 327 -10.17 5.65 10.66
C THR A 327 -9.32 6.92 10.68
N PHE A 328 -7.99 6.78 10.72
CA PHE A 328 -7.08 7.91 10.65
C PHE A 328 -7.25 8.73 9.35
N PHE A 329 -7.72 8.08 8.29
CA PHE A 329 -7.95 8.71 6.98
C PHE A 329 -9.38 9.21 6.75
N THR A 330 -10.29 9.17 7.73
CA THR A 330 -11.68 9.62 7.50
C THR A 330 -11.79 11.09 7.10
N THR A 331 -11.16 12.00 7.87
CA THR A 331 -11.21 13.45 7.57
C THR A 331 -10.55 13.75 6.23
N ARG A 332 -9.39 13.13 5.99
CA ARG A 332 -8.64 13.20 4.74
C ARG A 332 -9.50 12.71 3.57
N PHE A 333 -10.11 11.53 3.67
CA PHE A 333 -11.01 11.00 2.65
C PHE A 333 -12.09 12.01 2.24
N ILE A 334 -12.71 12.70 3.20
CA ILE A 334 -13.72 13.73 2.92
C ILE A 334 -13.11 14.91 2.13
N ASP A 335 -11.89 15.34 2.46
CA ASP A 335 -11.20 16.41 1.72
C ASP A 335 -10.92 16.03 0.27
N ILE A 336 -10.52 14.79 0.00
CA ILE A 336 -10.37 14.31 -1.37
C ILE A 336 -11.68 14.12 -2.07
N TYR A 337 -12.69 13.57 -1.40
CA TYR A 337 -14.01 13.45 -1.97
C TYR A 337 -14.49 14.82 -2.47
N ASN A 338 -14.32 15.86 -1.65
CA ASN A 338 -14.59 17.24 -2.02
C ASN A 338 -13.72 17.70 -3.19
N THR A 339 -12.42 17.38 -3.21
CA THR A 339 -11.51 17.75 -4.30
C THR A 339 -11.90 17.09 -5.63
N LEU A 340 -12.23 15.80 -5.62
CA LEU A 340 -12.64 15.05 -6.81
C LEU A 340 -14.00 15.52 -7.35
N THR A 341 -14.97 15.80 -6.46
CA THR A 341 -16.35 16.15 -6.87
C THR A 341 -16.58 17.64 -7.10
N LYS A 342 -15.91 18.51 -6.34
CA LYS A 342 -16.09 19.97 -6.43
C LYS A 342 -15.07 20.63 -7.36
N SER A 343 -14.00 19.95 -7.76
CA SER A 343 -13.06 20.53 -8.72
C SER A 343 -13.74 20.79 -10.07
N LYS A 344 -13.57 22.01 -10.58
CA LYS A 344 -14.14 22.44 -11.87
C LYS A 344 -13.65 21.61 -13.06
N ARG A 345 -12.54 20.89 -12.89
CA ARG A 345 -11.90 20.05 -13.92
C ARG A 345 -12.42 18.62 -13.94
N LEU A 346 -12.54 17.97 -12.78
CA LEU A 346 -12.93 16.55 -12.71
C LEU A 346 -14.44 16.36 -12.66
N ARG A 347 -15.17 17.30 -12.04
CA ARG A 347 -16.64 17.31 -12.01
C ARG A 347 -17.28 17.11 -13.40
N PRO A 348 -16.94 17.87 -14.46
CA PRO A 348 -17.56 17.67 -15.77
C PRO A 348 -17.21 16.32 -16.39
N ILE A 349 -16.03 15.76 -16.10
CA ILE A 349 -15.63 14.42 -16.60
C ILE A 349 -16.51 13.36 -15.94
N ILE A 350 -16.64 13.41 -14.62
CA ILE A 350 -17.47 12.48 -13.84
C ILE A 350 -18.94 12.61 -14.28
N GLU A 351 -19.48 13.83 -14.37
CA GLU A 351 -20.86 14.05 -14.80
C GLU A 351 -21.13 13.59 -16.24
N ASN A 352 -20.20 13.82 -17.17
CA ASN A 352 -20.36 13.39 -18.56
C ASN A 352 -20.28 11.87 -18.70
N GLN A 353 -19.39 11.21 -17.96
CA GLN A 353 -19.30 9.75 -17.96
C GLN A 353 -20.50 9.12 -17.23
N LEU A 354 -20.97 9.71 -16.14
CA LEU A 354 -22.19 9.28 -15.46
C LEU A 354 -23.42 9.41 -16.37
N LYS A 355 -23.57 10.53 -17.11
CA LYS A 355 -24.62 10.68 -18.14
C LYS A 355 -24.52 9.60 -19.22
N ARG A 356 -23.31 9.25 -19.67
CA ARG A 356 -23.09 8.18 -20.66
C ARG A 356 -23.44 6.80 -20.10
N VAL A 357 -23.09 6.51 -18.85
CA VAL A 357 -23.45 5.25 -18.17
C VAL A 357 -24.97 5.17 -17.99
N ILE A 358 -25.63 6.24 -17.56
CA ILE A 358 -27.10 6.33 -17.47
C ILE A 358 -27.73 6.09 -18.84
N GLN A 359 -27.21 6.75 -19.88
CA GLN A 359 -27.72 6.59 -21.25
C GLN A 359 -27.47 5.18 -21.81
N SER A 360 -26.34 4.56 -21.46
CA SER A 360 -26.03 3.16 -21.78
C SER A 360 -26.97 2.18 -21.06
N GLN A 361 -27.30 2.42 -19.79
CA GLN A 361 -28.26 1.59 -19.05
C GLN A 361 -29.69 1.74 -19.58
N LYS A 362 -30.11 2.97 -19.94
CA LYS A 362 -31.39 3.21 -20.63
C LYS A 362 -31.43 2.54 -22.01
N ASN A 363 -30.32 2.59 -22.76
CA ASN A 363 -30.19 1.97 -24.07
C ASN A 363 -29.90 0.46 -24.01
N LYS A 364 -29.59 -0.14 -22.85
CA LYS A 364 -29.41 -1.61 -22.72
C LYS A 364 -30.73 -2.36 -22.94
N VAL A 365 -31.86 -1.64 -22.91
CA VAL A 365 -33.20 -2.10 -23.34
C VAL A 365 -33.31 -2.17 -24.88
N GLU A 366 -32.47 -1.45 -25.63
CA GLU A 366 -32.41 -1.51 -27.10
C GLU A 366 -30.97 -1.80 -27.56
N SER A 367 -30.70 -3.08 -27.76
CA SER A 367 -29.42 -3.62 -28.24
C SER A 367 -28.70 -2.74 -29.26
N LYS A 368 -27.56 -2.15 -28.88
CA LYS A 368 -26.44 -1.85 -29.79
C LYS A 368 -25.16 -1.64 -28.98
N LYS A 369 -24.14 -2.47 -29.27
CA LYS A 369 -22.76 -2.28 -28.81
C LYS A 369 -22.29 -0.91 -29.27
N VAL A 370 -22.07 0.01 -28.34
CA VAL A 370 -21.43 1.30 -28.62
C VAL A 370 -19.94 1.04 -28.69
N ASN A 371 -19.36 1.27 -29.87
CA ASN A 371 -17.92 1.16 -30.06
C ASN A 371 -17.24 2.38 -29.41
N PHE A 372 -16.37 2.15 -28.43
CA PHE A 372 -15.48 3.16 -27.87
C PHE A 372 -14.33 3.42 -28.85
N THR A 373 -14.48 4.36 -29.78
CA THR A 373 -13.46 4.64 -30.82
C THR A 373 -12.63 5.90 -30.57
N SER A 374 -12.38 6.26 -29.31
CA SER A 374 -11.45 7.37 -29.00
C SER A 374 -10.65 7.06 -27.74
N THR A 375 -9.32 7.00 -27.87
CA THR A 375 -8.37 6.68 -26.79
C THR A 375 -8.53 7.59 -25.57
N SER A 376 -8.91 8.86 -25.75
CA SER A 376 -9.22 9.79 -24.65
C SER A 376 -10.45 9.38 -23.84
N THR A 377 -11.50 8.89 -24.49
CA THR A 377 -12.73 8.45 -23.79
C THR A 377 -12.53 7.19 -22.96
N ASN A 378 -11.49 6.39 -23.27
CA ASN A 378 -11.13 5.21 -22.50
C ASN A 378 -10.50 5.59 -21.16
N TRP A 379 -9.57 6.56 -21.16
CA TRP A 379 -8.92 7.02 -19.93
C TRP A 379 -9.87 7.76 -18.98
N GLU A 380 -10.79 8.56 -19.52
CA GLU A 380 -11.84 9.19 -18.72
C GLU A 380 -12.78 8.17 -18.07
N TYR A 381 -13.14 7.11 -18.80
CA TYR A 381 -13.97 6.04 -18.27
C TYR A 381 -13.22 5.21 -17.22
N GLU A 382 -11.95 4.89 -17.46
CA GLU A 382 -11.11 4.16 -16.51
C GLU A 382 -10.93 4.95 -15.21
N LEU A 383 -10.67 6.26 -15.30
CA LEU A 383 -10.61 7.13 -14.13
C LEU A 383 -11.95 7.16 -13.37
N PHE A 384 -13.07 7.32 -14.09
CA PHE A 384 -14.41 7.29 -13.47
C PHE A 384 -14.68 5.97 -12.75
N LYS A 385 -14.32 4.85 -13.38
CA LYS A 385 -14.42 3.51 -12.80
C LYS A 385 -13.60 3.41 -11.51
N LYS A 386 -12.33 3.80 -11.54
CA LYS A 386 -11.44 3.78 -10.37
C LYS A 386 -11.94 4.64 -9.22
N ILE A 387 -12.47 5.82 -9.52
CA ILE A 387 -13.11 6.69 -8.52
C ILE A 387 -14.33 5.99 -7.91
N CYS A 388 -15.19 5.37 -8.72
CA CYS A 388 -16.37 4.66 -8.19
C CYS A 388 -15.97 3.48 -7.31
N GLU A 389 -14.99 2.67 -7.73
CA GLU A 389 -14.45 1.55 -6.94
C GLU A 389 -13.88 2.05 -5.60
N PHE A 390 -13.09 3.12 -5.63
CA PHE A 390 -12.54 3.75 -4.44
C PHE A 390 -13.62 4.27 -3.48
N LEU A 391 -14.66 4.94 -4.00
CA LEU A 391 -15.73 5.49 -3.17
C LEU A 391 -16.56 4.40 -2.50
N VAL A 392 -16.88 3.32 -3.22
CA VAL A 392 -17.58 2.15 -2.65
C VAL A 392 -16.71 1.50 -1.58
N PHE A 393 -15.42 1.27 -1.86
CA PHE A 393 -14.47 0.71 -0.91
C PHE A 393 -14.35 1.57 0.36
N ALA A 394 -14.27 2.89 0.21
CA ALA A 394 -14.19 3.80 1.34
C ALA A 394 -15.47 3.81 2.18
N LEU A 395 -16.65 3.72 1.55
CA LEU A 395 -17.92 3.60 2.29
C LEU A 395 -18.00 2.28 3.10
N GLN A 396 -17.55 1.16 2.51
CA GLN A 396 -17.49 -0.12 3.22
C GLN A 396 -16.57 -0.05 4.43
N LYS A 397 -15.37 0.53 4.29
CA LYS A 397 -14.35 0.57 5.35
C LYS A 397 -14.57 1.66 6.40
N LEU A 398 -15.04 2.84 6.00
CA LEU A 398 -15.15 4.03 6.87
C LEU A 398 -16.59 4.36 7.28
N GLY A 399 -17.57 3.53 6.89
CA GLY A 399 -18.99 3.90 6.85
C GLY A 399 -19.54 4.60 8.10
N ARG A 400 -19.22 4.11 9.30
CA ARG A 400 -19.66 4.71 10.57
C ARG A 400 -19.20 6.16 10.77
N PHE A 401 -18.02 6.51 10.25
CA PHE A 401 -17.39 7.81 10.47
C PHE A 401 -17.71 8.82 9.37
N ILE A 402 -18.42 8.39 8.32
CA ILE A 402 -18.86 9.26 7.22
C ILE A 402 -20.28 9.75 7.52
N ALA A 403 -20.50 11.05 7.38
CA ALA A 403 -21.81 11.65 7.55
C ALA A 403 -22.79 11.20 6.45
N ASN A 404 -24.07 11.03 6.82
CA ASN A 404 -25.09 10.47 5.93
C ASN A 404 -25.31 11.31 4.66
N ASP A 405 -25.15 12.63 4.73
CA ASP A 405 -25.26 13.54 3.59
C ASP A 405 -24.16 13.28 2.53
N VAL A 406 -22.92 13.10 2.99
CA VAL A 406 -21.79 12.74 2.13
C VAL A 406 -22.03 11.35 1.53
N ALA A 407 -22.46 10.38 2.33
CA ALA A 407 -22.79 9.04 1.88
C ALA A 407 -23.90 9.03 0.81
N ILE A 408 -24.98 9.81 0.98
CA ILE A 408 -26.05 9.96 -0.03
C ILE A 408 -25.48 10.46 -1.36
N SER A 409 -24.62 11.49 -1.31
CA SER A 409 -24.04 12.04 -2.54
C SER A 409 -23.12 11.03 -3.24
N ILE A 410 -22.32 10.28 -2.48
CA ILE A 410 -21.46 9.22 -3.03
C ILE A 410 -22.31 8.11 -3.65
N ILE A 411 -23.28 7.59 -2.90
CA ILE A 411 -24.16 6.50 -3.32
C ILE A 411 -24.94 6.91 -4.59
N SER A 412 -25.36 8.16 -4.70
CA SER A 412 -26.04 8.66 -5.90
C SER A 412 -25.17 8.60 -7.16
N ILE A 413 -23.84 8.74 -7.02
CA ILE A 413 -22.88 8.65 -8.11
C ILE A 413 -22.59 7.17 -8.43
N THR A 414 -22.37 6.34 -7.39
CA THR A 414 -21.89 4.96 -7.54
C THR A 414 -22.98 3.95 -7.87
N ILE A 415 -24.26 4.19 -7.51
CA ILE A 415 -25.41 3.30 -7.81
C ILE A 415 -25.56 3.00 -9.30
N TRP A 416 -25.13 3.92 -10.17
CA TRP A 416 -25.19 3.72 -11.61
C TRP A 416 -24.07 2.80 -12.10
N TYR A 417 -22.97 2.69 -11.37
CA TYR A 417 -21.84 1.85 -11.72
C TYR A 417 -21.94 0.46 -11.08
N ASN A 418 -22.16 0.40 -9.76
CA ASN A 418 -22.32 -0.85 -9.02
C ASN A 418 -23.79 -1.06 -8.60
N PRO A 419 -24.53 -2.00 -9.23
CA PRO A 419 -25.91 -2.29 -8.90
C PRO A 419 -26.07 -3.21 -7.67
N ASN A 420 -24.99 -3.76 -7.12
CA ASN A 420 -25.05 -4.61 -5.93
C ASN A 420 -25.27 -3.75 -4.70
N ILE A 421 -26.38 -3.99 -4.02
CA ILE A 421 -26.83 -3.21 -2.86
C ILE A 421 -26.01 -3.52 -1.61
N ASN A 422 -25.53 -4.76 -1.47
CA ASN A 422 -24.76 -5.23 -0.30
C ASN A 422 -23.31 -4.73 -0.31
N ASP A 423 -22.88 -4.09 -1.39
CA ASP A 423 -21.52 -3.57 -1.50
C ASP A 423 -21.38 -2.21 -0.78
N TYR A 424 -22.41 -1.70 -0.10
CA TYR A 424 -22.37 -0.41 0.60
C TYR A 424 -22.21 -0.55 2.13
N GLY A 425 -22.24 -1.77 2.67
CA GLY A 425 -21.99 -2.10 4.06
C GLY A 425 -22.94 -1.37 5.01
N TYR A 426 -22.39 -0.48 5.86
CA TYR A 426 -23.18 0.29 6.82
C TYR A 426 -24.34 1.10 6.19
N PHE A 427 -24.24 1.45 4.90
CA PHE A 427 -25.24 2.22 4.19
C PHE A 427 -26.16 1.39 3.28
N ASP A 428 -26.23 0.06 3.45
CA ASP A 428 -27.06 -0.81 2.62
C ASP A 428 -28.54 -0.37 2.58
N GLU A 429 -29.13 -0.01 3.71
CA GLU A 429 -30.52 0.51 3.77
C GLU A 429 -30.69 1.82 2.98
N LEU A 430 -29.67 2.68 3.03
CA LEU A 430 -29.65 3.96 2.32
C LEU A 430 -29.49 3.73 0.80
N ALA A 431 -28.68 2.75 0.41
CA ALA A 431 -28.54 2.31 -0.97
C ALA A 431 -29.85 1.69 -1.51
N ILE A 432 -30.56 0.88 -0.70
CA ILE A 432 -31.91 0.37 -1.04
C ILE A 432 -32.85 1.53 -1.28
N PHE A 433 -32.92 2.48 -0.34
CA PHE A 433 -33.78 3.66 -0.45
C PHE A 433 -33.49 4.41 -1.76
N LEU A 434 -32.25 4.80 -2.02
CA LEU A 434 -31.88 5.53 -3.24
C LEU A 434 -32.08 4.72 -4.53
N SER A 435 -31.89 3.39 -4.50
CA SER A 435 -32.16 2.51 -5.64
C SER A 435 -33.66 2.43 -5.97
N SER A 436 -34.53 2.57 -4.97
CA SER A 436 -35.99 2.62 -5.17
C SER A 436 -36.42 3.92 -5.88
N TYR A 437 -35.78 5.05 -5.54
CA TYR A 437 -35.94 6.33 -6.24
C TYR A 437 -35.32 6.35 -7.64
N LYS A 438 -34.44 5.40 -7.99
CA LYS A 438 -33.89 5.25 -9.36
C LYS A 438 -34.98 4.99 -10.40
N ASN A 439 -36.09 4.39 -9.99
CA ASN A 439 -37.21 4.03 -10.87
C ASN A 439 -38.25 5.15 -11.02
N GLU A 440 -38.30 6.11 -10.08
CA GLU A 440 -39.19 7.27 -10.14
C GLU A 440 -38.38 8.49 -10.62
N ASN A 441 -38.71 9.00 -11.79
CA ASN A 441 -38.03 10.10 -12.48
C ASN A 441 -37.59 11.26 -11.55
N ASP A 442 -36.40 11.82 -11.87
CA ASP A 442 -35.73 13.01 -11.28
C ASP A 442 -34.74 12.79 -10.14
N VAL A 443 -33.51 12.37 -10.49
CA VAL A 443 -32.32 12.47 -9.60
C VAL A 443 -31.36 13.58 -10.04
N VAL A 444 -31.48 14.11 -11.27
CA VAL A 444 -30.54 15.14 -11.78
C VAL A 444 -30.89 16.56 -11.31
N SER A 445 -32.12 16.80 -10.82
CA SER A 445 -32.62 18.15 -10.48
C SER A 445 -32.79 18.42 -8.98
N LYS A 446 -32.68 17.43 -8.09
CA LYS A 446 -33.06 17.58 -6.67
C LYS A 446 -32.00 17.23 -5.61
N LEU A 447 -30.77 16.93 -5.99
CA LEU A 447 -29.69 16.62 -5.04
C LEU A 447 -28.80 17.82 -4.63
N GLY A 448 -29.25 19.06 -4.86
CA GLY A 448 -28.64 20.24 -4.21
C GLY A 448 -27.13 20.40 -4.43
N LEU A 449 -26.68 20.29 -5.69
CA LEU A 449 -25.32 20.67 -6.10
C LEU A 449 -25.29 22.10 -6.65
N ASP A 450 -25.81 23.04 -5.85
CA ASP A 450 -25.52 24.49 -5.98
C ASP A 450 -24.44 24.88 -4.95
#